data_AF-A0A7C2XEV7-F1
#
_entry.id   AF-A0A7C2XEV7-F1
#
_cell.length_a   1.000
_cell.length_b   1.000
_cell.length_c   1.000
_cell.angle_alpha   90.00
_cell.angle_beta   90.00
_cell.angle_gamma   90.00
#
_symmetry.space_group_name_H-M   'P 1'
#
loop_
_entity.id
_entity.type
_entity.pdbx_description
1 polymer ?
#
loop_
_entity_poly.entity_id
_entity_poly.type
_entity_poly.pdbx_seq_one_letter_code
_entity_poly.pdbx_strand_id
1 'polypeptide(L)'
;MAKTLTIELPDEIYAVLEELAAGEGKSVQELGAEWLTTVVARILDDPLEKVIGSLRVGIPNWSERHDELLGEYLRQKVKGGGEDARA
;
A
#
# COMPACT_ATOMS: atom_id res chain seq x y z
N MET A 1 19.04 -5.64 22.31
CA MET A 1 20.45 -5.18 22.24
C MET A 1 20.55 -4.19 21.09
N ALA A 2 21.21 -3.05 21.28
CA ALA A 2 21.42 -2.09 20.21
C ALA A 2 22.30 -2.68 19.10
N LYS A 3 21.95 -2.42 17.84
CA LYS A 3 22.69 -2.82 16.64
C LYS A 3 22.91 -1.58 15.80
N THR A 4 24.11 -1.44 15.23
CA THR A 4 24.46 -0.31 14.38
C THR A 4 24.36 -0.72 12.91
N LEU A 5 23.72 0.11 12.10
CA LEU A 5 23.61 -0.04 10.65
C LEU A 5 24.21 1.21 10.00
N THR A 6 25.14 1.01 9.08
CA THR A 6 25.73 2.09 8.27
C THR A 6 25.14 2.00 6.86
N ILE A 7 24.63 3.11 6.34
CA ILE A 7 23.94 3.17 5.05
C ILE A 7 24.59 4.30 4.24
N GLU A 8 24.97 4.01 3.00
CA GLU A 8 25.38 5.03 2.04
C GLU A 8 24.13 5.57 1.34
N LEU A 9 23.93 6.88 1.42
CA LEU A 9 22.82 7.58 0.79
C LEU A 9 23.37 8.64 -0.15
N PRO A 10 22.71 8.91 -1.29
CA PRO A 10 23.02 10.09 -2.09
C PRO A 10 22.86 11.37 -1.27
N ASP A 11 23.72 12.35 -1.52
CA ASP A 11 23.75 13.60 -0.77
C ASP A 11 22.40 14.32 -0.81
N GLU A 12 21.70 14.28 -1.95
CA GLU A 12 20.39 14.93 -2.09
C GLU A 12 19.33 14.30 -1.17
N ILE A 13 19.40 12.98 -0.97
CA ILE A 13 18.47 12.26 -0.10
C ILE A 13 18.79 12.53 1.37
N TYR A 14 20.08 12.59 1.72
CA TYR A 14 20.51 12.88 3.08
C TYR A 14 20.11 14.31 3.50
N ALA A 15 20.27 15.29 2.61
CA ALA A 15 19.85 16.68 2.86
C ALA A 15 18.34 16.79 3.16
N VAL A 16 17.50 16.09 2.40
CA VAL A 16 16.06 16.05 2.66
C VAL A 16 15.75 15.42 4.01
N LEU A 17 16.47 14.35 4.39
CA LEU A 17 16.31 13.73 5.70
C LEU A 17 16.70 14.66 6.86
N GLU A 18 17.74 15.48 6.68
CA GLU A 18 18.13 16.49 7.67
C GLU A 18 17.03 17.53 7.89
N GLU A 19 16.40 18.02 6.81
CA GLU A 19 15.28 18.97 6.90
C GLU A 19 14.07 18.36 7.62
N LEU A 20 13.71 17.13 7.29
CA LEU A 20 12.60 16.42 7.93
C LEU A 20 12.86 16.16 9.42
N ALA A 21 14.07 15.71 9.76
CA ALA A 21 14.46 15.46 11.14
C ALA A 21 14.47 16.76 11.97
N ALA A 22 14.96 17.86 11.39
CA ALA A 22 14.92 19.18 12.01
C ALA A 22 13.48 19.67 12.26
N GLY A 23 12.56 19.44 11.31
CA GLY A 23 11.14 19.76 11.46
C GLY A 23 10.46 19.01 12.62
N GLU A 24 10.96 17.83 12.98
CA GLU A 24 10.47 17.01 14.08
C GLU A 24 11.29 17.16 15.38
N GLY A 25 12.36 17.96 15.38
CA GLY A 25 13.28 18.10 16.51
C GLY A 25 14.07 16.84 16.84
N LYS A 26 14.29 15.96 15.84
CA LYS A 26 14.99 14.68 15.97
C LYS A 26 16.32 14.74 15.21
N SER A 27 17.23 13.83 15.55
CA SER A 27 18.39 13.54 14.69
C SER A 27 17.97 12.66 13.50
N VAL A 28 18.77 12.69 12.43
CA VAL A 28 18.56 11.85 11.24
C VAL A 28 18.58 10.36 11.62
N GLN A 29 19.42 9.98 12.60
CA GLN A 29 19.52 8.61 13.07
C GLN A 29 18.25 8.16 13.81
N GLU A 30 17.65 9.04 14.63
CA GLU A 30 16.40 8.75 15.33
C GLU A 30 15.24 8.61 14.34
N LEU A 31 15.10 9.55 13.41
CA LEU A 31 14.08 9.50 12.37
C LEU A 31 14.22 8.25 11.49
N GLY A 32 15.45 7.97 11.04
CA GLY A 32 15.74 6.79 10.23
C GLY A 32 15.46 5.47 10.96
N ALA A 33 15.83 5.38 12.25
CA ALA A 33 15.53 4.21 13.07
C ALA A 33 14.03 4.00 13.26
N GLU A 34 13.27 5.08 13.49
CA GLU A 34 11.81 5.04 13.62
C GLU A 34 11.14 4.56 12.33
N TRP A 35 11.53 5.12 11.19
CA TRP A 35 10.98 4.73 9.89
C TRP A 35 11.30 3.28 9.56
N LEU A 36 12.56 2.86 9.74
CA LEU A 36 12.99 1.48 9.51
C LEU A 36 12.22 0.51 10.41
N THR A 37 12.05 0.86 11.69
CA THR A 37 11.29 0.06 12.65
C THR A 37 9.82 -0.05 12.22
N THR A 38 9.21 1.05 11.77
CA THR A 38 7.82 1.08 11.32
C THR A 38 7.60 0.20 10.09
N VAL A 39 8.50 0.28 9.10
CA VAL A 39 8.42 -0.55 7.89
C VAL A 39 8.59 -2.02 8.23
N VAL A 40 9.60 -2.36 9.03
CA VAL A 40 9.86 -3.75 9.44
C VAL A 40 8.72 -4.31 10.29
N ALA A 41 8.13 -3.50 11.19
CA ALA A 41 6.99 -3.93 12.00
C ALA A 41 5.78 -4.32 11.14
N ARG A 42 5.50 -3.58 10.06
CA ARG A 42 4.43 -3.93 9.11
C ARG A 42 4.68 -5.23 8.35
N ILE A 43 5.95 -5.55 8.09
CA ILE A 43 6.32 -6.82 7.43
C ILE A 43 6.22 -7.98 8.42
N LEU A 44 6.63 -7.77 9.67
CA LEU A 44 6.60 -8.81 10.71
C LEU A 44 5.19 -9.13 11.22
N ASP A 45 4.32 -8.13 11.26
CA ASP A 45 2.92 -8.27 11.65
C ASP A 45 2.03 -7.76 10.52
N ASP A 46 2.16 -8.36 9.33
CA ASP A 46 1.28 -8.06 8.21
C ASP A 46 -0.13 -8.58 8.54
N PRO A 47 -1.10 -7.70 8.85
CA PRO A 47 -2.44 -8.13 9.21
C PRO A 47 -3.14 -8.79 8.02
N LEU A 48 -2.70 -8.49 6.79
CA LEU A 48 -3.28 -9.03 5.57
C LEU A 48 -2.76 -10.44 5.26
N GLU A 49 -1.59 -10.84 5.78
CA GLU A 49 -1.08 -12.20 5.62
C GLU A 49 -2.09 -13.24 6.10
N LYS A 50 -2.75 -12.97 7.23
CA LYS A 50 -3.78 -13.86 7.83
C LYS A 50 -5.04 -13.97 6.99
N VAL A 51 -5.29 -13.04 6.07
CA VAL A 51 -6.49 -13.03 5.23
C VAL A 51 -6.22 -13.49 3.80
N ILE A 52 -4.97 -13.80 3.44
CA ILE A 52 -4.63 -14.39 2.13
C ILE A 52 -5.43 -15.70 1.96
N GLY A 53 -6.22 -15.77 0.88
CA GLY A 53 -7.07 -16.94 0.59
C GLY A 53 -8.30 -17.10 1.49
N SER A 54 -8.52 -16.21 2.46
CA SER A 54 -9.71 -16.23 3.32
C SER A 54 -10.98 -15.72 2.61
N LEU A 55 -10.80 -14.88 1.58
CA LEU A 55 -11.91 -14.35 0.78
C LEU A 55 -12.45 -15.44 -0.15
N ARG A 56 -13.56 -16.06 0.25
CA ARG A 56 -14.32 -16.96 -0.61
C ARG A 56 -15.34 -16.17 -1.41
N VAL A 57 -14.99 -15.84 -2.64
CA VAL A 57 -15.93 -15.25 -3.59
C VAL A 57 -16.62 -16.38 -4.34
N GLY A 58 -17.94 -16.36 -4.46
CA GLY A 58 -18.72 -17.34 -5.23
C GLY A 58 -18.52 -17.26 -6.76
N ILE A 59 -17.48 -16.57 -7.20
CA ILE A 59 -17.13 -16.34 -8.60
C ILE A 59 -15.83 -17.10 -8.88
N PRO A 60 -15.90 -18.22 -9.62
CA PRO A 60 -14.73 -19.02 -9.98
C PRO A 60 -13.71 -18.17 -10.75
N ASN A 61 -12.43 -18.36 -10.44
CA ASN A 61 -11.30 -17.73 -11.12
C ASN A 61 -11.38 -16.20 -11.18
N TRP A 62 -12.05 -15.56 -10.20
CA TRP A 62 -12.18 -14.10 -10.14
C TRP A 62 -10.82 -13.39 -10.23
N SER A 63 -9.79 -13.91 -9.57
CA SER A 63 -8.44 -13.32 -9.61
C SER A 63 -7.87 -13.22 -11.02
N GLU A 64 -8.13 -14.23 -11.86
CA GLU A 64 -7.62 -14.32 -13.24
C GLU A 64 -8.49 -13.53 -14.22
N ARG A 65 -9.77 -13.33 -13.89
CA ARG A 65 -10.79 -12.73 -14.77
C ARG A 65 -11.30 -11.38 -14.30
N HIS A 66 -10.65 -10.76 -13.30
CA HIS A 66 -11.19 -9.57 -12.64
C HIS A 66 -11.49 -8.43 -13.63
N ASP A 67 -10.60 -8.18 -14.61
CA ASP A 67 -10.80 -7.15 -15.63
C ASP A 67 -11.99 -7.45 -16.56
N GLU A 68 -12.14 -8.69 -16.99
CA GLU A 68 -13.26 -9.14 -17.83
C GLU A 68 -14.59 -8.94 -17.09
N LEU A 69 -14.65 -9.40 -15.84
CA LEU A 69 -15.83 -9.36 -14.98
C LEU A 69 -16.23 -7.92 -14.62
N LEU A 70 -15.24 -7.06 -14.32
CA LEU A 70 -15.46 -5.63 -14.14
C LEU A 70 -15.98 -4.98 -15.42
N GLY A 71 -15.43 -5.35 -16.58
CA GLY A 71 -15.90 -4.89 -17.88
C GLY A 71 -17.34 -5.29 -18.17
N GLU A 72 -17.73 -6.52 -17.86
CA GLU A 72 -19.13 -7.00 -18.00
C GLU A 72 -20.08 -6.22 -17.11
N TYR A 73 -19.72 -6.01 -15.84
CA TYR A 73 -20.51 -5.23 -14.90
C TYR A 73 -20.73 -3.80 -15.38
N LEU A 74 -19.66 -3.12 -15.82
CA LEU A 74 -19.74 -1.76 -16.34
C LEU A 74 -20.61 -1.68 -17.60
N ARG A 75 -20.49 -2.64 -18.52
CA ARG A 75 -21.35 -2.71 -19.71
C ARG A 75 -22.83 -2.87 -19.35
N GLN A 76 -23.15 -3.73 -18.38
CA GLN A 76 -24.53 -3.87 -17.91
C GLN A 76 -25.05 -2.59 -17.28
N LYS A 77 -24.24 -1.90 -16.46
CA LYS A 77 -24.63 -0.64 -15.84
C LYS A 77 -24.90 0.47 -16.86
N VAL A 78 -24.06 0.57 -17.88
CA VAL A 78 -24.22 1.57 -18.97
C VAL A 78 -25.43 1.24 -19.84
N LYS A 79 -25.73 -0.04 -20.09
CA LYS A 79 -26.96 -0.44 -20.82
C LYS A 79 -28.23 -0.25 -20.00
N GLY A 80 -28.21 -0.56 -18.69
CA GLY A 80 -29.35 -0.40 -17.78
C GLY A 80 -29.71 1.06 -17.48
N GLY A 81 -28.73 1.97 -17.49
CA GLY A 81 -28.98 3.41 -17.33
C GLY A 81 -29.59 4.09 -18.56
N GLY A 82 -29.72 3.38 -19.69
CA GLY A 82 -30.31 3.91 -20.92
C GLY A 82 -31.81 3.65 -21.07
N GLU A 83 -32.39 2.70 -20.33
CA GLU A 83 -33.83 2.39 -20.38
C GLU A 83 -34.66 3.27 -19.41
N ASP A 84 -34.09 3.71 -18.29
CA ASP A 84 -34.78 4.60 -17.33
C ASP A 84 -34.85 6.08 -17.78
N ALA A 85 -34.19 6.45 -18.90
CA ALA A 85 -34.20 7.81 -19.44
C ALA A 85 -35.26 8.06 -20.52
N ARG A 86 -36.18 7.10 -20.74
CA ARG A 86 -37.24 7.18 -21.78
C ARG A 86 -38.66 6.83 -21.28
N ALA A 87 -38.94 7.00 -20.00
CA ALA A 87 -40.30 6.94 -19.46
C ALA A 87 -40.89 8.34 -19.25
#